data_AF-A0A4Y7ZP36-F1
#
_entry.id   AF-A0A4Y7ZP36-F1
#
_cell.length_a   1.000
_cell.length_b   1.000
_cell.length_c   1.000
_cell.angle_alpha   90.00
_cell.angle_beta   90.00
_cell.angle_gamma   90.00
#
_symmetry.space_group_name_H-M   'P 1'
#
loop_
_entity.id
_entity.type
_entity.pdbx_description
1 polymer ?
#
loop_
_entity_poly.entity_id
_entity_poly.type
_entity_poly.pdbx_seq_one_letter_code
_entity_poly.pdbx_strand_id
1 'polypeptide(L)' 'MSKNKTPMTPTAAARIQSANAKAGSGQVGKGSFAAKAQSAAAKNSQPPKNK' A
#
# COMPACT_ATOMS: atom_id res chain seq x y z
N MET A 1 -3.62 9.26 22.56
CA MET A 1 -2.90 8.96 21.29
C MET A 1 -3.85 9.18 20.13
N SER A 2 -3.80 10.34 19.48
CA SER A 2 -4.73 10.70 18.40
C SER A 2 -4.62 9.71 17.24
N LYS A 3 -5.74 9.10 16.87
CA LYS A 3 -5.84 8.10 15.80
C LYS A 3 -6.14 8.77 14.44
N ASN A 4 -5.48 9.89 14.14
CA ASN A 4 -5.57 10.52 12.83
C ASN A 4 -4.56 9.86 11.88
N LYS A 5 -4.64 8.54 11.74
CA LYS A 5 -3.85 7.80 10.76
C LYS A 5 -4.62 7.80 9.45
N THR A 6 -4.11 8.52 8.46
CA THR A 6 -4.66 8.50 7.11
C THR A 6 -4.54 7.07 6.56
N PRO A 7 -5.66 6.38 6.31
CA PRO A 7 -5.60 5.02 5.79
C PRO A 7 -4.99 5.03 4.39
N MET A 8 -4.07 4.10 4.14
CA MET A 8 -3.59 3.84 2.78
C MET A 8 -4.77 3.37 1.93
N THR A 9 -5.02 4.06 0.82
CA THR A 9 -6.10 3.73 -0.13
C THR A 9 -5.54 2.94 -1.33
N PRO A 10 -6.38 2.18 -2.05
CA PRO A 10 -5.97 1.48 -3.28
C PRO A 10 -5.36 2.42 -4.31
N THR A 11 -5.95 3.61 -4.49
CA THR A 11 -5.46 4.63 -5.44
C THR A 11 -4.07 5.14 -5.05
N ALA A 12 -3.82 5.37 -3.76
CA ALA A 12 -2.49 5.74 -3.28
C ALA A 12 -1.47 4.62 -3.48
N ALA A 13 -1.84 3.37 -3.20
CA ALA A 13 -0.98 2.22 -3.44
C ALA A 13 -0.63 2.03 -4.93
N ALA A 14 -1.58 2.23 -5.85
CA ALA A 14 -1.33 2.17 -7.29
C ALA A 14 -0.33 3.24 -7.77
N ARG A 15 -0.42 4.46 -7.22
CA ARG A 15 0.56 5.54 -7.48
C ARG A 15 1.95 5.15 -6.99
N ILE A 16 2.04 4.59 -5.78
CA ILE A 16 3.32 4.14 -5.22
C ILE A 16 3.91 2.98 -6.05
N GLN A 17 3.08 2.03 -6.47
CA GLN A 17 3.51 0.90 -7.28
C GLN A 17 4.03 1.37 -8.65
N SER A 18 3.33 2.27 -9.33
CA SER A 18 3.76 2.77 -10.64
C SER A 18 5.07 3.55 -10.57
N ALA A 19 5.25 4.40 -9.56
CA ALA A 19 6.51 5.12 -9.34
C ALA A 19 7.67 4.15 -9.07
N ASN A 20 7.44 3.14 -8.23
CA ASN A 20 8.48 2.17 -7.88
C ASN A 20 8.81 1.22 -9.06
N ALA A 21 7.81 0.80 -9.83
CA ALA A 21 8.01 0.01 -11.04
C ALA A 21 8.79 0.79 -12.10
N LYS A 22 8.54 2.10 -12.26
CA LYS A 22 9.35 2.96 -13.14
C LYS A 22 10.81 3.04 -12.69
N ALA A 23 11.06 3.13 -11.39
CA ALA A 23 12.40 3.19 -10.82
C ALA A 23 13.13 1.83 -10.86
N GLY A 24 12.39 0.73 -10.75
CA GLY A 24 12.92 -0.63 -10.65
C GLY A 24 12.83 -1.46 -11.93
N SER A 25 12.79 -0.83 -13.11
CA SER A 25 12.70 -1.53 -14.42
C SER A 25 11.52 -2.53 -14.50
N GLY A 26 10.38 -2.16 -13.91
CA GLY A 26 9.16 -2.98 -13.86
C GLY A 26 9.08 -3.91 -12.65
N GLN A 27 10.11 -3.98 -11.81
CA GLN A 27 10.13 -4.86 -10.64
C GLN A 27 9.90 -4.10 -9.33
N VAL A 28 9.10 -4.69 -8.45
CA VAL A 28 8.91 -4.22 -7.08
C VAL A 28 9.63 -5.17 -6.14
N GLY A 29 10.74 -4.71 -5.57
CA GLY A 29 11.54 -5.51 -4.63
C GLY A 29 10.71 -5.95 -3.41
N LYS A 30 10.94 -7.19 -2.97
CA LYS A 30 10.32 -7.72 -1.75
C LYS A 30 10.77 -6.89 -0.54
N GLY A 31 9.80 -6.43 0.27
CA GLY A 31 10.07 -5.56 1.42
C GLY A 31 10.20 -4.06 1.07
N SER A 32 10.09 -3.69 -0.21
CA SER A 32 10.07 -2.29 -0.62
C SER A 32 8.83 -1.55 -0.09
N PHE A 33 8.90 -0.22 -0.11
CA PHE A 33 7.80 0.64 0.29
C PHE A 33 6.50 0.34 -0.48
N ALA A 34 6.58 0.04 -1.78
CA ALA A 34 5.40 -0.33 -2.57
C ALA A 34 4.73 -1.62 -2.08
N ALA A 35 5.52 -2.64 -1.71
CA ALA A 35 4.99 -3.88 -1.16
C ALA A 35 4.26 -3.62 0.18
N LYS A 36 4.82 -2.76 1.04
CA LYS A 36 4.14 -2.33 2.29
C LYS A 36 2.88 -1.52 1.99
N ALA A 37 2.90 -0.64 1.00
CA ALA A 37 1.75 0.17 0.62
C ALA A 37 0.59 -0.68 0.11
N GLN A 38 0.86 -1.65 -0.76
CA GLN A 38 -0.15 -2.59 -1.25
C GLN A 38 -0.73 -3.43 -0.11
N SER A 39 0.09 -3.92 0.81
CA SER A 39 -0.39 -4.68 1.97
C SER A 39 -1.28 -3.82 2.89
N ALA A 40 -0.93 -2.55 3.10
CA ALA A 40 -1.73 -1.62 3.88
C ALA A 40 -3.06 -1.28 3.19
N ALA A 41 -3.05 -1.04 1.87
CA ALA A 41 -4.27 -0.81 1.10
C ALA A 41 -5.19 -2.03 1.13
N ALA A 42 -4.65 -3.23 0.91
CA ALA A 42 -5.42 -4.47 1.01
C ALA A 42 -6.06 -4.65 2.39
N LYS A 43 -5.32 -4.35 3.48
CA LYS A 43 -5.86 -4.40 4.85
C LYS A 43 -6.96 -3.38 5.11
N ASN A 44 -6.86 -2.18 4.52
CA ASN A 44 -7.87 -1.12 4.67
C ASN A 44 -9.08 -1.29 3.73
N SER A 45 -8.92 -2.02 2.63
CA SER A 45 -10.00 -2.36 1.69
C SER A 45 -10.76 -3.61 2.07
N GLN A 46 -10.25 -4.41 3.02
CA GLN A 46 -11.00 -5.49 3.62
C GLN A 46 -11.97 -4.88 4.66
N PRO A 47 -13.27 -5.20 4.62
CA PRO A 47 -14.17 -4.86 5.72
C PRO A 47 -13.62 -5.44 7.02
N PRO A 48 -13.83 -4.79 8.19
CA PRO A 48 -13.34 -5.31 9.46
C PRO A 48 -13.85 -6.74 9.62
N LYS A 49 -12.91 -7.69 9.63
CA LYS A 49 -13.20 -9.10 9.80
C LYS A 49 -13.63 -9.28 11.25
N ASN A 50 -14.95 -9.21 11.51
CA ASN A 50 -15.52 -9.69 12.76
C ASN A 50 -15.05 -11.14 12.93
N LYS A 51 -14.25 -11.37 13.97
CA LYS A 51 -13.79 -12.69 14.41
C LYS A 51 -14.43 -12.99 15.74
#